data_AF-A0A225DCE4-F1
#
_entry.id   AF-A0A225DCE4-F1
#
_cell.length_a   1.000
_cell.length_b   1.000
_cell.length_c   1.000
_cell.angle_alpha   90.00
_cell.angle_beta   90.00
_cell.angle_gamma   90.00
#
_symmetry.space_group_name_H-M   'P 1'
#
loop_
_entity.id
_entity.type
_entity.pdbx_description
1 polymer ?
#
loop_
_entity_poly.entity_id
_entity_poly.type
_entity_poly.pdbx_seq_one_letter_code
_entity_poly.pdbx_strand_id
1 'polypeptide(L)'
;MPDAPPDGYVPARMLNEFAYCPRLAYLEWVQGEWADNPDTLDGKFVHRNVDREDRRPVPVPGESADSPTLHARSVRLENEALGLVAVVDLLEVDGTTVTPIDYKKGEAPDLPEGAWEPERVQLCAQGLLLRAAGYTCDAGVIYFSASKRRVTIPFDDTLVARTLALLADFRRVAAAGTIPPPLVDSPKCPRCSLVTLCLPDETNLLRLGLPAAPVDDSATRPPGAGKVRALLAPNDDARPLSVSEPGARVGKSGERVVVELKGEKLAEVRLADVSHLCLFGPVQISAQALAELADRDIPVCHFSSGGWFRSMTTGLAHKNVELRIRQFAVAADPPAATKLAAAFVAGKIRNCRTLLRRNASDDVTMTLNALADAATAAERAESVPTLMGIEGMAAKRYFAAFGGLFKEATGFIFDGRNRRPPTDPVNAILSFLYAMLAKELTVAAQASGLDPMRGFLHVPRYGRPSLALDLAEEFRPLLADSVALSLVNTGEIKPEHFVRRSVGVNMTPAGRRAVLSAWERRLESEVTHPLFGYTLTYRRVLLVQARLLARLLLGEIPDYPAFRTR
;
A
#
# COMPACT_ATOMS: atom_id res chain seq x y z
N MET A 1 8.00 -13.23 15.91
CA MET A 1 7.24 -14.01 14.92
C MET A 1 7.34 -15.47 15.33
N PRO A 2 6.24 -16.14 15.68
CA PRO A 2 6.32 -17.52 16.17
C PRO A 2 6.76 -18.55 15.11
N ASP A 3 6.67 -18.21 13.82
CA ASP A 3 6.91 -19.14 12.70
C ASP A 3 7.96 -18.67 11.69
N ALA A 4 8.90 -17.79 12.08
CA ALA A 4 10.03 -17.52 11.20
C ALA A 4 10.88 -18.80 11.08
N PRO A 5 11.19 -19.27 9.85
CA PRO A 5 12.03 -20.45 9.69
C PRO A 5 13.43 -20.19 10.29
N PRO A 6 14.15 -21.24 10.72
CA PRO A 6 15.50 -21.09 11.23
C PRO A 6 16.41 -20.43 10.19
N ASP A 7 17.43 -19.70 10.64
CA ASP A 7 18.37 -19.02 9.75
C ASP A 7 19.00 -20.03 8.75
N GLY A 8 19.00 -19.66 7.46
CA GLY A 8 19.52 -20.50 6.38
C GLY A 8 18.52 -21.45 5.72
N TYR A 9 17.31 -21.59 6.27
CA TYR A 9 16.27 -22.46 5.72
C TYR A 9 15.30 -21.71 4.80
N VAL A 10 14.99 -22.32 3.65
CA VAL A 10 13.98 -21.83 2.71
C VAL A 10 12.70 -22.65 2.85
N PRO A 11 11.55 -22.03 3.17
CA PRO A 11 10.28 -22.74 3.16
C PRO A 11 9.93 -23.27 1.77
N ALA A 12 9.46 -24.51 1.65
CA ALA A 12 9.03 -25.08 0.38
C ALA A 12 7.96 -24.22 -0.32
N ARG A 13 7.09 -23.56 0.45
CA ARG A 13 6.14 -22.58 -0.07
C ARG A 13 6.83 -21.45 -0.86
N MET A 14 7.99 -20.95 -0.41
CA MET A 14 8.69 -19.88 -1.14
C MET A 14 9.19 -20.33 -2.52
N LEU A 15 9.43 -21.63 -2.73
CA LEU A 15 9.75 -22.15 -4.06
C LEU A 15 8.53 -22.15 -4.98
N ASN A 16 7.33 -22.36 -4.45
CA ASN A 16 6.08 -22.14 -5.18
C ASN A 16 6.02 -20.69 -5.67
N GLU A 17 6.12 -19.74 -4.74
CA GLU A 17 6.01 -18.31 -5.05
C GLU A 17 7.10 -17.85 -6.03
N PHE A 18 8.33 -18.40 -5.91
CA PHE A 18 9.45 -18.05 -6.79
C PHE A 18 9.28 -18.64 -8.20
N ALA A 19 8.81 -19.88 -8.32
CA ALA A 19 8.44 -20.49 -9.60
C ALA A 19 7.28 -19.74 -10.26
N TYR A 20 6.33 -19.23 -9.47
CA TYR A 20 5.24 -18.41 -9.96
C TYR A 20 5.78 -17.08 -10.51
N CYS A 21 6.52 -16.33 -9.69
CA CYS A 21 7.14 -15.06 -10.04
C CYS A 21 8.32 -14.76 -9.10
N PRO A 22 9.57 -14.63 -9.60
CA PRO A 22 10.72 -14.31 -8.76
C PRO A 22 10.55 -13.05 -7.92
N ARG A 23 9.85 -12.05 -8.46
CA ARG A 23 9.54 -10.80 -7.76
C ARG A 23 8.54 -10.99 -6.63
N LEU A 24 7.52 -11.84 -6.80
CA LEU A 24 6.53 -12.13 -5.74
C LEU A 24 7.25 -12.70 -4.52
N ALA A 25 8.04 -13.75 -4.74
CA ALA A 25 8.84 -14.35 -3.67
C ALA A 25 9.82 -13.38 -3.03
N TYR A 26 10.44 -12.48 -3.79
CA TYR A 26 11.32 -11.45 -3.22
C TYR A 26 10.55 -10.47 -2.32
N LEU A 27 9.38 -10.00 -2.75
CA LEU A 27 8.55 -9.10 -1.94
C LEU A 27 8.12 -9.79 -0.63
N GLU A 28 7.67 -11.05 -0.70
CA GLU A 28 7.21 -11.79 0.48
C GLU A 28 8.32 -12.15 1.45
N TRP A 29 9.45 -12.64 0.92
CA TRP A 29 10.54 -13.15 1.73
C TRP A 29 11.52 -12.06 2.19
N VAL A 30 12.01 -11.27 1.24
CA VAL A 30 13.08 -10.29 1.51
C VAL A 30 12.49 -9.00 2.07
N GLN A 31 11.37 -8.53 1.52
CA GLN A 31 10.73 -7.29 1.97
C GLN A 31 9.67 -7.52 3.06
N GLY A 32 9.29 -8.78 3.30
CA GLY A 32 8.29 -9.15 4.31
C GLY A 32 6.88 -8.69 3.97
N GLU A 33 6.59 -8.41 2.69
CA GLU A 33 5.29 -7.96 2.21
C GLU A 33 4.30 -9.11 2.23
N TRP A 34 3.12 -8.92 2.80
CA TRP A 34 2.06 -9.93 2.78
C TRP A 34 0.73 -9.26 2.46
N ALA A 35 0.02 -9.80 1.48
CA ALA A 35 -1.38 -9.43 1.24
C ALA A 35 -2.19 -10.71 1.06
N ASP A 36 -3.35 -10.71 1.70
CA ASP A 36 -4.34 -11.76 1.58
C ASP A 36 -5.14 -11.53 0.28
N ASN A 37 -5.07 -12.46 -0.68
CA ASN A 37 -6.00 -12.60 -1.81
C ASN A 37 -7.22 -13.45 -1.37
N PRO A 38 -8.43 -13.28 -1.92
CA PRO A 38 -9.55 -14.21 -1.75
C PRO A 38 -9.16 -15.70 -1.68
N ASP A 39 -8.27 -16.16 -2.57
CA ASP A 39 -7.77 -17.56 -2.58
C ASP A 39 -7.00 -17.94 -1.29
N THR A 40 -6.24 -17.02 -0.71
CA THR A 40 -5.43 -17.24 0.52
C THR A 40 -6.21 -17.05 1.82
N LEU A 41 -7.19 -16.14 1.86
CA LEU A 41 -8.09 -15.97 3.01
C LEU A 41 -8.90 -17.24 3.22
N ASP A 42 -9.44 -17.77 2.14
CA ASP A 42 -10.21 -18.99 2.14
C ASP A 42 -9.34 -20.20 2.51
N GLY A 43 -8.08 -20.25 2.08
CA GLY A 43 -7.10 -21.27 2.48
C GLY A 43 -6.99 -21.44 4.00
N LYS A 44 -6.86 -20.33 4.75
CA LYS A 44 -6.79 -20.33 6.22
C LYS A 44 -8.03 -21.00 6.87
N PHE A 45 -9.21 -20.88 6.26
CA PHE A 45 -10.44 -21.52 6.78
C PHE A 45 -10.47 -23.04 6.58
N VAL A 46 -9.85 -23.57 5.52
CA VAL A 46 -9.75 -25.03 5.30
C VAL A 46 -8.62 -25.63 6.11
N HIS A 47 -7.47 -24.95 6.22
CA HIS A 47 -6.41 -25.35 7.16
C HIS A 47 -6.97 -25.44 8.57
N ARG A 48 -7.81 -24.51 9.02
CA ARG A 48 -8.41 -24.57 10.36
C ARG A 48 -9.26 -25.83 10.64
N ASN A 49 -9.82 -26.48 9.62
CA ASN A 49 -10.50 -27.78 9.78
C ASN A 49 -9.53 -28.98 9.77
N VAL A 50 -8.33 -28.79 9.20
CA VAL A 50 -7.21 -29.75 9.20
C VAL A 50 -6.34 -29.61 10.46
N ASP A 51 -6.26 -28.39 11.03
CA ASP A 51 -5.49 -27.97 12.22
C ASP A 51 -6.07 -28.44 13.56
N ARG A 52 -6.94 -29.46 13.58
CA ARG A 52 -7.12 -30.24 14.82
C ARG A 52 -5.80 -30.96 15.06
N GLU A 53 -4.93 -30.38 15.90
CA GLU A 53 -3.65 -30.94 16.33
C GLU A 53 -3.83 -32.40 16.80
N ASP A 54 -3.68 -33.37 15.90
CA ASP A 54 -3.48 -34.76 16.25
C ASP A 54 -1.96 -34.98 16.21
N ARG A 55 -1.27 -34.67 17.33
CA ARG A 55 0.19 -34.76 17.50
C ARG A 55 0.67 -36.22 17.52
N ARG A 56 0.36 -37.01 16.50
CA ARG A 56 0.97 -38.34 16.35
C ARG A 56 2.36 -38.15 15.73
N PRO A 57 3.43 -38.60 16.42
CA PRO A 57 4.76 -38.56 15.82
C PRO A 57 4.79 -39.39 14.55
N VAL A 58 5.53 -38.92 13.54
CA VAL A 58 5.80 -39.71 12.33
C VAL A 58 6.52 -40.99 12.77
N PRO A 59 6.08 -42.18 12.33
CA PRO A 59 6.76 -43.43 12.66
C PRO A 59 8.22 -43.39 12.22
N VAL A 60 9.13 -43.82 13.09
CA VAL A 60 10.56 -43.94 12.76
C VAL A 60 10.73 -45.01 11.65
N PRO A 61 11.53 -44.76 10.60
CA PRO A 61 11.74 -45.76 9.55
C PRO A 61 12.19 -47.11 10.15
N GLY A 62 11.42 -48.17 9.89
CA GLY A 62 11.75 -49.54 10.31
C GLY A 62 10.99 -50.10 11.52
N GLU A 63 10.16 -49.32 12.20
CA GLU A 63 9.27 -49.83 13.26
C GLU A 63 7.83 -50.03 12.74
N SER A 64 7.44 -51.30 12.57
CA SER A 64 6.10 -51.83 12.25
C SER A 64 5.86 -52.17 10.78
N ALA A 65 6.08 -53.45 10.44
CA ALA A 65 5.77 -54.05 9.14
C ALA A 65 4.29 -54.45 8.97
N ASP A 66 3.44 -54.27 10.00
CA ASP A 66 2.03 -54.64 9.98
C ASP A 66 1.16 -53.53 10.60
N SER A 67 0.73 -52.56 9.78
CA SER A 67 -0.40 -51.68 10.12
C SER A 67 -1.00 -50.98 8.89
N PRO A 68 -2.31 -50.66 8.92
CA PRO A 68 -2.99 -49.96 7.84
C PRO A 68 -2.34 -48.60 7.55
N THR A 69 -2.48 -48.10 6.31
CA THR A 69 -2.00 -46.77 5.86
C THR A 69 -2.17 -45.71 6.94
N LEU A 70 -1.06 -45.30 7.53
CA LEU A 70 -1.02 -44.32 8.61
C LEU A 70 -1.09 -42.93 7.99
N HIS A 71 -1.93 -42.08 8.57
CA HIS A 71 -2.10 -40.69 8.14
C HIS A 71 -1.49 -39.78 9.20
N ALA A 72 -0.43 -39.06 8.87
CA ALA A 72 0.14 -38.02 9.73
C ALA A 72 -0.22 -36.64 9.17
N ARG A 73 -0.60 -35.69 10.04
CA ARG A 73 -1.06 -34.34 9.64
C ARG A 73 -0.12 -33.26 10.15
N SER A 74 0.03 -32.19 9.38
CA SER A 74 0.83 -30.99 9.72
C SER A 74 2.24 -31.33 10.19
N VAL A 75 2.93 -32.19 9.43
CA VAL A 75 4.28 -32.66 9.77
C VAL A 75 5.31 -31.63 9.32
N ARG A 76 6.08 -31.12 10.27
CA ARG A 76 7.22 -30.24 10.00
C ARG A 76 8.46 -31.07 9.69
N LEU A 77 9.06 -30.82 8.52
CA LEU A 77 10.29 -31.44 8.06
C LEU A 77 11.32 -30.35 7.77
N GLU A 78 12.57 -30.62 8.12
CA GLU A 78 13.70 -29.74 7.80
C GLU A 78 14.94 -30.58 7.50
N ASN A 79 15.79 -30.07 6.61
CA ASN A 79 17.06 -30.71 6.29
C ASN A 79 18.13 -29.65 6.07
N GLU A 80 19.21 -29.72 6.84
CA GLU A 80 20.30 -28.75 6.82
C GLU A 80 21.09 -28.77 5.51
N ALA A 81 21.40 -29.96 4.98
CA ALA A 81 22.17 -30.10 3.74
C ALA A 81 21.43 -29.52 2.53
N LEU A 82 20.11 -29.71 2.48
CA LEU A 82 19.24 -29.06 1.49
C LEU A 82 18.98 -27.59 1.85
N GLY A 83 19.04 -27.22 3.13
CA GLY A 83 18.60 -25.95 3.72
C GLY A 83 17.13 -25.64 3.41
N LEU A 84 16.28 -26.67 3.49
CA LEU A 84 14.84 -26.59 3.20
C LEU A 84 14.04 -26.89 4.46
N VAL A 85 12.88 -26.23 4.59
CA VAL A 85 11.88 -26.54 5.62
C VAL A 85 10.50 -26.59 4.98
N ALA A 86 9.65 -27.50 5.44
CA ALA A 86 8.26 -27.57 4.99
C ALA A 86 7.35 -28.04 6.11
N VAL A 87 6.10 -27.59 6.06
CA VAL A 87 4.99 -28.25 6.74
C VAL A 87 4.23 -29.01 5.66
N VAL A 88 4.00 -30.31 5.88
CA VAL A 88 3.22 -31.17 5.00
C VAL A 88 1.84 -31.36 5.63
N ASP A 89 0.79 -31.01 4.87
CA ASP A 89 -0.59 -31.05 5.37
C ASP A 89 -1.02 -32.46 5.78
N LEU A 90 -0.74 -33.44 4.92
CA LEU A 90 -1.04 -34.84 5.13
C LEU A 90 0.04 -35.71 4.51
N LEU A 91 0.50 -36.71 5.26
CA LEU A 91 1.36 -37.79 4.79
C LEU A 91 0.59 -39.10 4.85
N GLU A 92 0.50 -39.80 3.72
CA GLU A 92 0.12 -41.21 3.67
C GLU A 92 1.39 -42.05 3.79
N VAL A 93 1.45 -42.92 4.80
CA VAL A 93 2.62 -43.78 5.10
C VAL A 93 2.24 -45.24 4.89
N ASP A 94 3.00 -45.92 4.05
CA ASP A 94 2.91 -47.36 3.78
C ASP A 94 4.30 -48.00 3.92
N GLY A 95 4.58 -48.57 5.09
CA GLY A 95 5.91 -49.07 5.45
C GLY A 95 6.97 -47.96 5.41
N THR A 96 7.98 -48.12 4.56
CA THR A 96 9.04 -47.11 4.33
C THR A 96 8.69 -46.12 3.22
N THR A 97 7.57 -46.33 2.52
CA THR A 97 7.13 -45.46 1.43
C THR A 97 6.18 -44.41 1.97
N VAL A 98 6.46 -43.14 1.68
CA VAL A 98 5.67 -42.00 2.14
C VAL A 98 5.23 -41.15 0.95
N THR A 99 3.97 -40.72 0.98
CA THR A 99 3.37 -39.87 -0.06
C THR A 99 2.84 -38.58 0.57
N PRO A 100 3.46 -37.41 0.28
CA PRO A 100 2.92 -36.13 0.70
C PRO A 100 1.68 -35.76 -0.10
N ILE A 101 0.69 -35.21 0.59
CA ILE A 101 -0.57 -34.75 0.01
C ILE A 101 -0.75 -33.27 0.29
N ASP A 102 -0.78 -32.47 -0.78
CA ASP A 102 -1.04 -31.03 -0.72
C ASP A 102 -2.50 -30.76 -1.10
N TYR A 103 -3.24 -30.04 -0.25
CA TYR A 103 -4.65 -29.74 -0.47
C TYR A 103 -4.80 -28.40 -1.20
N LYS A 104 -5.48 -28.40 -2.34
CA LYS A 104 -5.80 -27.19 -3.12
C LYS A 104 -7.30 -26.97 -3.21
N LYS A 105 -7.70 -25.71 -3.08
CA LYS A 105 -9.13 -25.35 -3.19
C LYS A 105 -9.64 -25.42 -4.62
N GLY A 106 -8.86 -24.94 -5.58
CA GLY A 106 -9.26 -24.82 -6.98
C GLY A 106 -9.58 -26.14 -7.66
N GLU A 107 -9.99 -26.05 -8.92
CA GLU A 107 -10.12 -27.20 -9.81
C GLU A 107 -8.75 -27.61 -10.35
N ALA A 108 -8.59 -28.91 -10.63
CA ALA A 108 -7.39 -29.39 -11.31
C ALA A 108 -7.28 -28.70 -12.68
N PRO A 109 -6.12 -28.08 -13.01
CA PRO A 109 -5.96 -27.44 -14.31
C PRO A 109 -6.00 -28.49 -15.42
N ASP A 110 -6.53 -28.08 -16.58
CA ASP A 110 -6.52 -28.90 -17.79
C ASP A 110 -5.15 -28.82 -18.47
N LEU A 111 -4.16 -29.41 -17.81
CA LEU A 111 -2.78 -29.53 -18.26
C LEU A 111 -2.39 -31.01 -18.33
N PRO A 112 -1.51 -31.41 -19.27
CA PRO A 112 -1.00 -32.77 -19.34
C PRO A 112 -0.41 -33.27 -18.02
N GLU A 113 0.24 -32.37 -17.27
CA GLU A 113 0.88 -32.66 -16.01
C GLU A 113 -0.05 -32.54 -14.80
N GLY A 114 -1.32 -32.15 -15.02
CA GLY A 114 -2.41 -32.12 -14.04
C GLY A 114 -2.28 -31.08 -12.92
N ALA A 115 -1.17 -30.33 -12.87
CA ALA A 115 -0.91 -29.28 -11.89
C ALA A 115 0.07 -28.23 -12.45
N TRP A 116 0.03 -27.01 -11.92
CA TRP A 116 0.95 -25.96 -12.34
C TRP A 116 2.37 -26.22 -11.81
N GLU A 117 3.40 -25.75 -12.54
CA GLU A 117 4.81 -25.89 -12.14
C GLU A 117 5.06 -25.47 -10.67
N PRO A 118 4.53 -24.33 -10.16
CA PRO A 118 4.75 -23.93 -8.77
C PRO A 118 4.27 -24.96 -7.73
N GLU A 119 3.12 -25.58 -7.97
CA GLU A 119 2.54 -26.60 -7.08
C GLU A 119 3.39 -27.88 -7.12
N ARG A 120 3.82 -28.29 -8.32
CA ARG A 120 4.69 -29.45 -8.51
C ARG A 120 6.05 -29.27 -7.84
N VAL A 121 6.64 -28.08 -7.94
CA VAL A 121 7.93 -27.73 -7.31
C VAL A 121 7.82 -27.75 -5.80
N GLN A 122 6.76 -27.18 -5.21
CA GLN A 122 6.54 -27.22 -3.77
C GLN A 122 6.42 -28.66 -3.26
N LEU A 123 5.61 -29.48 -3.94
CA LEU A 123 5.39 -30.88 -3.56
C LEU A 123 6.67 -31.71 -3.72
N CYS A 124 7.44 -31.47 -4.77
CA CYS A 124 8.76 -32.09 -4.96
C CYS A 124 9.73 -31.70 -3.83
N ALA A 125 9.75 -30.43 -3.40
CA ALA A 125 10.58 -30.00 -2.27
C ALA A 125 10.21 -30.72 -0.96
N GLN A 126 8.92 -30.96 -0.70
CA GLN A 126 8.47 -31.80 0.41
C GLN A 126 8.95 -33.25 0.25
N GLY A 127 8.85 -33.82 -0.95
CA GLY A 127 9.38 -35.15 -1.28
C GLY A 127 10.89 -35.29 -1.04
N LEU A 128 11.67 -34.27 -1.42
CA LEU A 128 13.12 -34.25 -1.18
C LEU A 128 13.46 -34.22 0.32
N LEU A 129 12.67 -33.52 1.13
CA LEU A 129 12.81 -33.54 2.59
C LEU A 129 12.51 -34.92 3.18
N LEU A 130 11.48 -35.60 2.68
CA LEU A 130 11.13 -36.97 3.10
C LEU A 130 12.24 -37.98 2.70
N ARG A 131 12.76 -37.88 1.47
CA ARG A 131 13.92 -38.67 1.02
C ARG A 131 15.14 -38.44 1.92
N ALA A 132 15.42 -37.19 2.28
CA ALA A 132 16.53 -36.83 3.14
C ALA A 132 16.34 -37.29 4.60
N ALA A 133 15.10 -37.50 5.04
CA ALA A 133 14.76 -38.10 6.33
C ALA A 133 14.83 -39.64 6.34
N GLY A 134 15.17 -40.28 5.20
CA GLY A 134 15.36 -41.73 5.09
C GLY A 134 14.16 -42.51 4.59
N TYR A 135 13.08 -41.85 4.14
CA TYR A 135 11.92 -42.52 3.55
C TYR A 135 12.05 -42.66 2.03
N THR A 136 11.38 -43.67 1.47
CA THR A 136 11.17 -43.77 0.02
C THR A 136 10.01 -42.86 -0.36
N CYS A 137 10.23 -41.92 -1.27
CA CYS A 137 9.20 -40.97 -1.69
C CYS A 137 9.36 -40.65 -3.18
N ASP A 138 8.64 -41.35 -4.05
CA ASP A 138 8.79 -41.26 -5.51
C ASP A 138 7.74 -40.39 -6.19
N ALA A 139 6.68 -40.04 -5.46
CA ALA A 139 5.63 -39.15 -5.93
C ALA A 139 4.94 -38.46 -4.76
N GLY A 140 4.23 -37.38 -5.07
CA GLY A 140 3.28 -36.74 -4.16
C GLY A 140 1.90 -36.65 -4.81
N VAL A 141 0.88 -36.29 -4.03
CA VAL A 141 -0.48 -36.10 -4.53
C VAL A 141 -0.94 -34.68 -4.27
N ILE A 142 -1.54 -34.05 -5.27
CA ILE A 142 -2.31 -32.82 -5.09
C ILE A 142 -3.79 -33.19 -5.07
N TYR A 143 -4.48 -32.82 -4.00
CA TYR A 143 -5.92 -33.02 -3.88
C TYR A 143 -6.68 -31.72 -4.15
N PHE A 144 -7.36 -31.65 -5.29
CA PHE A 144 -8.21 -30.50 -5.67
C PHE A 144 -9.61 -30.67 -5.10
N SER A 145 -9.94 -29.88 -4.08
CA SER A 145 -11.18 -30.03 -3.32
C SER A 145 -12.45 -29.66 -4.11
N ALA A 146 -12.39 -28.65 -5.00
CA ALA A 146 -13.52 -28.27 -5.84
C ALA A 146 -13.91 -29.40 -6.82
N SER A 147 -12.94 -29.99 -7.50
CA SER A 147 -13.16 -31.08 -8.45
C SER A 147 -13.11 -32.48 -7.82
N LYS A 148 -12.83 -32.59 -6.51
CA LYS A 148 -12.55 -33.85 -5.78
C LYS A 148 -11.57 -34.77 -6.49
N ARG A 149 -10.57 -34.20 -7.17
CA ARG A 149 -9.63 -34.93 -8.03
C ARG A 149 -8.28 -35.06 -7.33
N ARG A 150 -7.74 -36.29 -7.32
CA ARG A 150 -6.35 -36.58 -6.92
C ARG A 150 -5.48 -36.58 -8.16
N VAL A 151 -4.40 -35.80 -8.14
CA VAL A 151 -3.40 -35.76 -9.20
C VAL A 151 -2.07 -36.20 -8.60
N THR A 152 -1.54 -37.33 -9.09
CA THR A 152 -0.24 -37.84 -8.66
C THR A 152 0.86 -37.18 -9.48
N ILE A 153 1.84 -36.59 -8.79
CA ILE A 153 2.99 -35.92 -9.38
C ILE A 153 4.24 -36.78 -9.14
N PRO A 154 4.80 -37.42 -10.18
CA PRO A 154 6.05 -38.17 -10.03
C PRO A 154 7.23 -37.23 -9.77
N PHE A 155 8.13 -37.62 -8.87
CA PHE A 155 9.37 -36.92 -8.58
C PHE A 155 10.51 -37.47 -9.44
N ASP A 156 10.35 -37.31 -10.75
CA ASP A 156 11.37 -37.67 -11.73
C ASP A 156 12.61 -36.76 -11.65
N ASP A 157 13.70 -37.19 -12.29
CA ASP A 157 14.97 -36.45 -12.30
C ASP A 157 14.83 -35.03 -12.86
N THR A 158 13.88 -34.80 -13.77
CA THR A 158 13.65 -33.49 -14.37
C THR A 158 13.03 -32.52 -13.36
N LEU A 159 11.99 -32.93 -12.65
CA LEU A 159 11.33 -32.12 -11.63
C LEU A 159 12.25 -31.91 -10.42
N VAL A 160 13.03 -32.93 -10.04
CA VAL A 160 14.03 -32.81 -8.97
C VAL A 160 15.10 -31.79 -9.35
N ALA A 161 15.70 -31.90 -10.55
CA ALA A 161 16.69 -30.94 -11.03
C ALA A 161 16.12 -29.52 -11.11
N ARG A 162 14.88 -29.37 -11.58
CA ARG A 162 14.19 -28.08 -11.65
C ARG A 162 13.95 -27.48 -10.26
N THR A 163 13.51 -28.27 -9.29
CA THR A 163 13.26 -27.85 -7.91
C THR A 163 14.54 -27.38 -7.23
N LEU A 164 15.64 -28.14 -7.38
CA LEU A 164 16.95 -27.76 -6.84
C LEU A 164 17.52 -26.51 -7.51
N ALA A 165 17.34 -26.35 -8.83
CA ALA A 165 17.73 -25.15 -9.54
C ALA A 165 16.98 -23.90 -9.05
N LEU A 166 15.65 -24.01 -8.86
CA LEU A 166 14.84 -22.92 -8.32
C LEU A 166 15.24 -22.55 -6.88
N LEU A 167 15.59 -23.54 -6.06
CA LEU A 167 16.11 -23.29 -4.72
C LEU A 167 17.44 -22.50 -4.74
N ALA A 168 18.37 -22.90 -5.62
CA ALA A 168 19.63 -22.19 -5.80
C ALA A 168 19.42 -20.76 -6.32
N ASP A 169 18.52 -20.59 -7.29
CA ASP A 169 18.17 -19.30 -7.85
C ASP A 169 17.49 -18.38 -6.82
N PHE A 170 16.54 -18.91 -6.05
CA PHE A 170 15.86 -18.17 -4.99
C PHE A 170 16.87 -17.64 -3.96
N ARG A 171 17.79 -18.50 -3.49
CA ARG A 171 18.85 -18.08 -2.54
C ARG A 171 19.72 -16.98 -3.12
N ARG A 172 20.16 -17.12 -4.37
CA ARG A 172 20.98 -16.12 -5.05
C ARG A 172 20.24 -14.78 -5.14
N VAL A 173 18.97 -14.80 -5.54
CA VAL A 173 18.13 -13.60 -5.65
C VAL A 173 17.88 -12.96 -4.29
N ALA A 174 17.57 -13.75 -3.26
CA ALA A 174 17.36 -13.24 -1.91
C ALA A 174 18.62 -12.58 -1.34
N ALA A 175 19.80 -13.15 -1.61
CA ALA A 175 21.08 -12.61 -1.16
C ALA A 175 21.58 -11.40 -1.97
N ALA A 176 21.17 -11.24 -3.24
CA ALA A 176 21.68 -10.20 -4.12
C ALA A 176 21.27 -8.77 -3.73
N GLY A 177 20.28 -8.60 -2.84
CA GLY A 177 19.79 -7.28 -2.42
C GLY A 177 19.19 -6.43 -3.54
N THR A 178 18.95 -7.03 -4.73
CA THR A 178 18.37 -6.37 -5.90
C THR A 178 17.05 -7.04 -6.22
N ILE A 179 15.97 -6.26 -6.21
CA ILE A 179 14.63 -6.76 -6.49
C ILE A 179 14.51 -7.20 -7.97
N PRO A 180 13.97 -8.41 -8.26
CA PRO A 180 13.73 -8.83 -9.64
C PRO A 180 12.76 -7.90 -10.39
N PRO A 181 12.94 -7.69 -11.71
CA PRO A 181 11.98 -6.96 -12.53
C PRO A 181 10.56 -7.52 -12.39
N PRO A 182 9.52 -6.69 -12.49
CA PRO A 182 8.17 -7.18 -12.70
C PRO A 182 8.05 -7.95 -14.03
N LEU A 183 7.19 -8.97 -14.06
CA LEU A 183 6.88 -9.66 -15.30
C LEU A 183 6.24 -8.70 -16.32
N VAL A 184 6.58 -8.87 -17.60
CA VAL A 184 6.05 -8.04 -18.70
C VAL A 184 4.80 -8.72 -19.27
N ASP A 185 3.66 -8.01 -19.24
CA ASP A 185 2.35 -8.44 -19.76
C ASP A 185 1.95 -9.89 -19.38
N SER A 186 2.36 -10.33 -18.19
CA SER A 186 2.13 -11.72 -17.79
C SER A 186 0.66 -11.92 -17.38
N PRO A 187 0.00 -13.01 -17.83
CA PRO A 187 -1.35 -13.38 -17.38
C PRO A 187 -1.38 -13.84 -15.91
N LYS A 188 -0.21 -13.98 -15.26
CA LYS A 188 -0.10 -14.24 -13.82
C LYS A 188 -0.46 -13.00 -13.00
N CYS A 189 -0.03 -11.80 -13.44
CA CYS A 189 -0.14 -10.57 -12.66
C CYS A 189 -1.55 -10.25 -12.13
N PRO A 190 -2.65 -10.38 -12.91
CA PRO A 190 -3.99 -10.06 -12.42
C PRO A 190 -4.46 -10.91 -11.22
N ARG A 191 -3.90 -12.11 -11.05
CA ARG A 191 -4.24 -13.03 -9.94
C ARG A 191 -3.22 -13.00 -8.80
N CYS A 192 -2.20 -12.15 -8.90
CA CYS A 192 -1.17 -12.03 -7.87
C CYS A 192 -1.69 -11.21 -6.69
N SER A 193 -1.58 -11.75 -5.47
CA SER A 193 -1.94 -11.08 -4.21
C SER A 193 -1.27 -9.72 -4.05
N LEU A 194 0.00 -9.62 -4.46
CA LEU A 194 0.81 -8.41 -4.34
C LEU A 194 0.74 -7.52 -5.59
N VAL A 195 -0.17 -7.75 -6.55
CA VAL A 195 -0.22 -6.94 -7.78
C VAL A 195 -0.34 -5.45 -7.51
N THR A 196 -1.11 -5.09 -6.48
CA THR A 196 -1.33 -3.69 -6.13
C THR A 196 -0.09 -3.04 -5.51
N LEU A 197 0.73 -3.80 -4.77
CA LEU A 197 2.01 -3.35 -4.24
C LEU A 197 3.08 -3.31 -5.35
N CYS A 198 3.10 -4.34 -6.18
CA CYS A 198 4.08 -4.56 -7.25
C CYS A 198 4.00 -3.47 -8.33
N LEU A 199 2.79 -3.08 -8.75
CA LEU A 199 2.54 -2.17 -9.86
C LEU A 199 3.31 -2.58 -11.14
N PRO A 200 3.12 -3.82 -11.63
CA PRO A 200 4.02 -4.39 -12.64
C PRO A 200 4.01 -3.59 -13.94
N ASP A 201 2.82 -3.17 -14.40
CA ASP A 201 2.67 -2.50 -15.68
C ASP A 201 3.11 -1.04 -15.61
N GLU A 202 2.81 -0.35 -14.51
CA GLU A 202 3.25 1.03 -14.25
C GLU A 202 4.77 1.09 -14.13
N THR A 203 5.36 0.16 -13.37
CA THR A 203 6.81 0.07 -13.18
C THR A 203 7.50 -0.24 -14.51
N ASN A 204 6.99 -1.21 -15.28
CA ASN A 204 7.55 -1.53 -16.59
C ASN A 204 7.41 -0.38 -17.59
N LEU A 205 6.26 0.33 -17.61
CA LEU A 205 6.07 1.50 -18.48
C LEU A 205 7.14 2.56 -18.22
N LEU A 206 7.36 2.91 -16.95
CA LEU A 206 8.31 3.95 -16.55
C LEU A 206 9.76 3.49 -16.73
N ARG A 207 10.08 2.25 -16.35
CA ARG A 207 11.42 1.67 -16.47
C ARG A 207 11.87 1.55 -17.92
N LEU A 208 10.99 1.10 -18.81
CA LEU A 208 11.30 0.87 -20.22
C LEU A 208 11.16 2.15 -21.07
N GLY A 209 10.73 3.27 -20.48
CA GLY A 209 10.50 4.52 -21.20
C GLY A 209 9.40 4.42 -22.27
N LEU A 210 8.42 3.53 -22.07
CA LEU A 210 7.32 3.35 -23.03
C LEU A 210 6.43 4.60 -23.05
N PRO A 211 5.89 4.98 -24.23
CA PRO A 211 5.07 6.17 -24.35
C PRO A 211 3.83 6.09 -23.44
N ALA A 212 3.56 7.18 -22.73
CA ALA A 212 2.34 7.32 -21.93
C ALA A 212 1.09 7.17 -22.83
N ALA A 213 0.00 6.65 -22.25
CA ALA A 213 -1.23 6.46 -23.01
C ALA A 213 -1.77 7.80 -23.56
N PRO A 214 -2.20 7.86 -24.84
CA PRO A 214 -3.02 8.98 -25.31
C PRO A 214 -4.36 8.98 -24.55
N VAL A 215 -4.86 10.18 -24.27
CA VAL A 215 -5.95 10.45 -23.29
C VAL A 215 -7.35 10.37 -23.92
N ASP A 216 -7.45 10.11 -25.23
CA ASP A 216 -8.75 10.11 -25.92
C ASP A 216 -9.49 8.77 -25.78
N ASP A 217 -10.70 8.86 -25.23
CA ASP A 217 -11.60 7.74 -24.87
C ASP A 217 -12.36 7.15 -26.08
N SER A 218 -12.01 7.55 -27.31
CA SER A 218 -12.78 7.26 -28.53
C SER A 218 -12.14 6.26 -29.51
N ALA A 219 -10.91 5.78 -29.25
CA ALA A 219 -10.24 4.86 -30.18
C ALA A 219 -10.15 3.44 -29.61
N THR A 220 -10.84 2.51 -30.27
CA THR A 220 -10.63 1.07 -30.15
C THR A 220 -9.15 0.75 -30.32
N ARG A 221 -8.53 0.22 -29.28
CA ARG A 221 -7.09 -0.02 -29.21
C ARG A 221 -6.72 -1.34 -29.90
N PRO A 222 -5.63 -1.40 -30.69
CA PRO A 222 -5.06 -2.67 -31.13
C PRO A 222 -4.45 -3.44 -29.94
N PRO A 223 -4.47 -4.79 -29.91
CA PRO A 223 -3.89 -5.56 -28.81
C PRO A 223 -2.36 -5.53 -28.81
N GLY A 224 -1.74 -5.45 -27.62
CA GLY A 224 -0.37 -5.98 -27.39
C GLY A 224 0.81 -5.00 -27.32
N ALA A 225 0.63 -3.67 -27.44
CA ALA A 225 1.74 -2.73 -27.28
C ALA A 225 1.41 -1.58 -26.30
N GLY A 226 2.08 -1.56 -25.14
CA GLY A 226 2.17 -0.39 -24.26
C GLY A 226 0.90 0.01 -23.48
N LYS A 227 -0.04 -0.91 -23.23
CA LYS A 227 -1.20 -0.63 -22.37
C LYS A 227 -0.91 -1.00 -20.93
N VAL A 228 -0.96 -0.02 -20.02
CA VAL A 228 -1.09 -0.32 -18.58
C VAL A 228 -2.44 -0.98 -18.38
N ARG A 229 -2.46 -2.24 -17.92
CA ARG A 229 -3.70 -2.93 -17.59
C ARG A 229 -4.20 -2.36 -16.27
N ALA A 230 -5.51 -2.15 -16.15
CA ALA A 230 -6.12 -1.72 -14.89
C ALA A 230 -6.17 -2.91 -13.91
N LEU A 231 -5.01 -3.31 -13.39
CA LEU A 231 -4.87 -4.42 -12.44
C LEU A 231 -5.20 -4.01 -11.01
N LEU A 232 -5.29 -2.70 -10.77
CA LEU A 232 -5.71 -2.15 -9.49
C LEU A 232 -7.21 -1.94 -9.51
N ALA A 233 -7.88 -2.45 -8.47
CA ALA A 233 -9.22 -1.99 -8.16
C ALA A 233 -9.20 -0.44 -8.00
N PRO A 234 -10.15 0.29 -8.64
CA PRO A 234 -10.26 1.74 -8.50
C PRO A 234 -10.48 2.18 -7.05
N ASN A 235 -11.11 1.31 -6.26
CA ASN A 235 -11.46 1.49 -4.86
C ASN A 235 -10.82 0.41 -3.99
N ASP A 236 -10.43 0.81 -2.78
CA ASP A 236 -10.30 -0.09 -1.65
C ASP A 236 -11.65 -0.10 -0.92
N ASP A 237 -12.12 -1.25 -0.44
CA ASP A 237 -13.37 -1.35 0.31
C ASP A 237 -13.20 -0.81 1.73
N ALA A 238 -11.97 -0.81 2.26
CA ALA A 238 -11.67 -0.31 3.59
C ALA A 238 -11.72 1.23 3.66
N ARG A 239 -12.34 1.77 4.70
CA ARG A 239 -12.58 3.20 4.92
C ARG A 239 -12.06 3.69 6.26
N PRO A 240 -11.69 4.98 6.38
CA PRO A 240 -11.25 5.53 7.67
C PRO A 240 -12.43 5.64 8.64
N LEU A 241 -12.26 5.14 9.87
CA LEU A 241 -13.22 5.33 10.95
C LEU A 241 -12.84 6.59 11.74
N SER A 242 -13.65 7.64 11.69
CA SER A 242 -13.40 8.89 12.44
C SER A 242 -14.32 9.01 13.65
N VAL A 243 -13.74 9.17 14.84
CA VAL A 243 -14.47 9.34 16.11
C VAL A 243 -14.14 10.72 16.68
N SER A 244 -15.17 11.55 16.89
CA SER A 244 -15.00 12.97 17.24
C SER A 244 -15.74 13.44 18.47
N GLU A 245 -16.59 12.56 19.02
CA GLU A 245 -17.43 12.78 20.18
C GLU A 245 -16.56 12.78 21.45
N PRO A 246 -16.45 13.91 22.18
CA PRO A 246 -15.65 13.97 23.40
C PRO A 246 -16.11 12.94 24.44
N GLY A 247 -15.17 12.16 24.96
CA GLY A 247 -15.45 11.10 25.94
C GLY A 247 -15.96 9.79 25.34
N ALA A 248 -16.09 9.68 24.01
CA ALA A 248 -16.36 8.40 23.37
C ALA A 248 -15.23 7.40 23.62
N ARG A 249 -15.57 6.11 23.66
CA ARG A 249 -14.66 4.99 23.88
C ARG A 249 -14.71 4.04 22.69
N VAL A 250 -13.54 3.74 22.14
CA VAL A 250 -13.36 2.74 21.08
C VAL A 250 -12.89 1.43 21.70
N GLY A 251 -13.59 0.34 21.38
CA GLY A 251 -13.31 -1.03 21.83
C GLY A 251 -13.36 -2.04 20.70
N LYS A 252 -13.11 -3.31 21.03
CA LYS A 252 -13.20 -4.46 20.13
C LYS A 252 -14.25 -5.42 20.65
N SER A 253 -15.09 -5.95 19.76
CA SER A 253 -15.97 -7.08 20.01
C SER A 253 -15.91 -8.05 18.83
N GLY A 254 -15.28 -9.22 19.03
CA GLY A 254 -15.01 -10.17 17.93
C GLY A 254 -14.22 -9.52 16.79
N GLU A 255 -14.71 -9.65 15.56
CA GLU A 255 -14.12 -9.06 14.33
C GLU A 255 -14.58 -7.61 14.06
N ARG A 256 -15.03 -6.89 15.09
CA ARG A 256 -15.62 -5.55 14.95
C ARG A 256 -15.01 -4.53 15.91
N VAL A 257 -14.88 -3.30 15.43
CA VAL A 257 -14.63 -2.10 16.23
C VAL A 257 -15.96 -1.55 16.70
N VAL A 258 -16.07 -1.28 18.01
CA VAL A 258 -17.28 -0.73 18.64
C VAL A 258 -16.96 0.65 19.22
N VAL A 259 -17.82 1.63 18.98
CA VAL A 259 -17.71 2.98 19.53
C VAL A 259 -18.89 3.23 20.47
N GLU A 260 -18.60 3.61 21.71
CA GLU A 260 -19.60 3.83 22.76
C GLU A 260 -19.43 5.21 23.40
N LEU A 261 -20.54 5.81 23.85
CA LEU A 261 -20.54 7.03 24.65
C LEU A 261 -21.49 6.84 25.83
N LYS A 262 -20.98 6.98 27.06
CA LYS A 262 -21.77 6.81 28.30
C LYS A 262 -22.56 5.49 28.38
N GLY A 263 -22.02 4.42 27.79
CA GLY A 263 -22.64 3.09 27.76
C GLY A 263 -23.59 2.85 26.57
N GLU A 264 -23.86 3.85 25.74
CA GLU A 264 -24.66 3.70 24.52
C GLU A 264 -23.74 3.45 23.31
N LYS A 265 -24.07 2.44 22.50
CA LYS A 265 -23.34 2.12 21.27
C LYS A 265 -23.67 3.12 20.17
N LEU A 266 -22.68 3.91 19.76
CA LEU A 266 -22.80 4.90 18.68
C LEU A 266 -22.57 4.27 17.30
N ALA A 267 -21.61 3.35 17.19
CA ALA A 267 -21.25 2.73 15.92
C ALA A 267 -20.60 1.34 16.12
N GLU A 268 -20.71 0.49 15.10
CA GLU A 268 -20.09 -0.82 15.03
C GLU A 268 -19.68 -1.13 13.58
N VAL A 269 -18.39 -1.41 13.35
CA VAL A 269 -17.81 -1.58 12.01
C VAL A 269 -16.90 -2.82 12.00
N ARG A 270 -16.87 -3.59 10.90
CA ARG A 270 -15.96 -4.74 10.79
C ARG A 270 -14.52 -4.27 10.68
N LEU A 271 -13.59 -4.94 11.35
CA LEU A 271 -12.16 -4.61 11.28
C LEU A 271 -11.62 -4.65 9.84
N ALA A 272 -12.11 -5.59 9.02
CA ALA A 272 -11.75 -5.71 7.61
C ALA A 272 -12.16 -4.49 6.76
N ASP A 273 -13.14 -3.70 7.21
CA ASP A 273 -13.62 -2.51 6.49
C ASP A 273 -12.95 -1.22 7.00
N VAL A 274 -12.02 -1.31 7.97
CA VAL A 274 -11.36 -0.14 8.56
C VAL A 274 -9.94 -0.02 8.02
N SER A 275 -9.66 1.02 7.23
CA SER A 275 -8.31 1.29 6.74
C SER A 275 -7.42 1.93 7.79
N HIS A 276 -7.97 2.86 8.59
CA HIS A 276 -7.30 3.48 9.74
C HIS A 276 -8.31 4.14 10.67
N LEU A 277 -7.95 4.25 11.96
CA LEU A 277 -8.80 4.86 12.99
C LEU A 277 -8.34 6.30 13.27
N CYS A 278 -9.21 7.29 13.17
CA CYS A 278 -8.93 8.69 13.48
C CYS A 278 -9.64 9.12 14.78
N LEU A 279 -8.87 9.49 15.80
CA LEU A 279 -9.36 9.92 17.11
C LEU A 279 -9.20 11.44 17.27
N PHE A 280 -10.30 12.18 17.42
CA PHE A 280 -10.27 13.63 17.56
C PHE A 280 -10.57 14.09 18.99
N GLY A 281 -9.58 14.74 19.62
CA GLY A 281 -9.75 15.28 20.98
C GLY A 281 -9.71 14.18 22.04
N PRO A 282 -10.49 14.30 23.13
CA PRO A 282 -10.42 13.38 24.27
C PRO A 282 -11.26 12.12 24.04
N VAL A 283 -10.89 11.32 23.04
CA VAL A 283 -11.47 9.99 22.76
C VAL A 283 -10.61 8.92 23.40
N GLN A 284 -11.23 7.91 24.00
CA GLN A 284 -10.56 6.78 24.64
C GLN A 284 -10.49 5.58 23.69
N ILE A 285 -9.45 4.75 23.84
CA ILE A 285 -9.32 3.47 23.14
C ILE A 285 -8.92 2.39 24.15
N SER A 286 -9.50 1.19 24.05
CA SER A 286 -9.12 0.06 24.90
C SER A 286 -7.79 -0.57 24.45
N ALA A 287 -7.06 -1.17 25.39
CA ALA A 287 -5.81 -1.87 25.08
C ALA A 287 -6.02 -3.02 24.09
N GLN A 288 -7.14 -3.74 24.19
CA GLN A 288 -7.50 -4.84 23.30
C GLN A 288 -7.75 -4.35 21.87
N ALA A 289 -8.44 -3.21 21.70
CA ALA A 289 -8.64 -2.62 20.39
C ALA A 289 -7.31 -2.14 19.80
N LEU A 290 -6.47 -1.49 20.62
CA LEU A 290 -5.17 -1.01 20.16
C LEU A 290 -4.24 -2.16 19.70
N ALA A 291 -4.15 -3.23 20.48
CA ALA A 291 -3.35 -4.41 20.13
C ALA A 291 -3.83 -5.05 18.83
N GLU A 292 -5.15 -5.25 18.69
CA GLU A 292 -5.72 -5.83 17.47
C GLU A 292 -5.47 -4.96 16.22
N LEU A 293 -5.63 -3.65 16.35
CA LEU A 293 -5.36 -2.72 15.24
C LEU A 293 -3.88 -2.74 14.87
N ALA A 294 -2.97 -2.83 15.84
CA ALA A 294 -1.54 -2.95 15.60
C ALA A 294 -1.16 -4.27 14.91
N ASP A 295 -1.74 -5.40 15.34
CA ASP A 295 -1.49 -6.73 14.75
C ASP A 295 -2.00 -6.85 13.31
N ARG A 296 -3.00 -6.04 12.94
CA ARG A 296 -3.56 -5.96 11.58
C ARG A 296 -2.96 -4.86 10.71
N ASP A 297 -1.94 -4.15 11.19
CA ASP A 297 -1.35 -3.00 10.51
C ASP A 297 -2.38 -1.87 10.20
N ILE A 298 -3.42 -1.72 11.03
CA ILE A 298 -4.41 -0.64 10.94
C ILE A 298 -3.97 0.54 11.84
N PRO A 299 -3.47 1.65 11.28
CA PRO A 299 -2.90 2.72 12.09
C PRO A 299 -3.96 3.53 12.83
N VAL A 300 -3.63 3.97 14.04
CA VAL A 300 -4.45 4.88 14.86
C VAL A 300 -3.87 6.29 14.78
N CYS A 301 -4.58 7.19 14.13
CA CYS A 301 -4.22 8.60 13.94
C CYS A 301 -4.85 9.47 15.03
N HIS A 302 -4.02 10.17 15.81
CA HIS A 302 -4.45 11.02 16.91
C HIS A 302 -4.48 12.49 16.51
N PHE A 303 -5.61 13.14 16.78
CA PHE A 303 -5.82 14.55 16.49
C PHE A 303 -6.15 15.34 17.76
N SER A 304 -5.68 16.59 17.82
CA SER A 304 -6.17 17.54 18.81
C SER A 304 -7.67 17.84 18.62
N SER A 305 -8.31 18.43 19.64
CA SER A 305 -9.67 18.95 19.52
C SER A 305 -9.82 20.05 18.45
N GLY A 306 -8.71 20.68 18.02
CA GLY A 306 -8.68 21.65 16.93
C GLY A 306 -8.40 21.04 15.55
N GLY A 307 -8.27 19.71 15.43
CA GLY A 307 -8.03 19.03 14.17
C GLY A 307 -6.56 18.91 13.74
N TRP A 308 -5.62 19.33 14.59
CA TRP A 308 -4.19 19.10 14.35
C TRP A 308 -3.82 17.63 14.49
N PHE A 309 -3.23 17.04 13.45
CA PHE A 309 -2.62 15.72 13.51
C PHE A 309 -1.41 15.74 14.45
N ARG A 310 -1.45 14.94 15.52
CA ARG A 310 -0.45 14.96 16.61
C ARG A 310 0.50 13.79 16.56
N SER A 311 -0.04 12.60 16.36
CA SER A 311 0.73 11.36 16.39
C SER A 311 -0.02 10.25 15.67
N MET A 312 0.70 9.17 15.43
CA MET A 312 0.17 7.93 14.89
C MET A 312 0.69 6.79 15.75
N THR A 313 -0.19 5.86 16.10
CA THR A 313 0.17 4.61 16.77
C THR A 313 -0.01 3.48 15.78
N THR A 314 1.05 2.68 15.61
CA THR A 314 1.10 1.56 14.66
C THR A 314 1.75 0.37 15.33
N GLY A 315 1.69 -0.79 14.68
CA GLY A 315 2.54 -1.92 15.03
C GLY A 315 4.02 -1.61 14.84
N LEU A 316 4.85 -2.65 14.88
CA LEU A 316 6.28 -2.52 14.59
C LEU A 316 6.49 -1.91 13.20
N ALA A 317 7.61 -1.22 13.02
CA ALA A 317 7.92 -0.54 11.76
C ALA A 317 7.87 -1.53 10.58
N HIS A 318 7.51 -1.00 9.41
CA HIS A 318 7.40 -1.78 8.19
C HIS A 318 8.64 -2.65 7.94
N LYS A 319 8.40 -3.91 7.52
CA LYS A 319 9.43 -4.96 7.43
C LYS A 319 10.49 -4.68 6.37
N ASN A 320 10.15 -3.90 5.35
CA ASN A 320 11.08 -3.44 4.31
C ASN A 320 12.08 -2.39 4.85
N VAL A 321 13.13 -2.85 5.52
CA VAL A 321 14.22 -1.99 6.03
C VAL A 321 15.10 -1.46 4.89
N GLU A 322 15.29 -2.23 3.81
CA GLU A 322 16.13 -1.84 2.67
C GLU A 322 15.64 -0.53 2.02
N LEU A 323 14.32 -0.39 1.81
CA LEU A 323 13.75 0.84 1.29
C LEU A 323 14.08 2.06 2.18
N ARG A 324 14.03 1.91 3.50
CA ARG A 324 14.39 2.98 4.44
C ARG A 324 15.87 3.31 4.37
N ILE A 325 16.75 2.32 4.28
CA ILE A 325 18.20 2.55 4.08
C ILE A 325 18.42 3.38 2.82
N ARG A 326 17.79 3.00 1.69
CA ARG A 326 17.87 3.74 0.42
C ARG A 326 17.30 5.15 0.51
N GLN A 327 16.16 5.31 1.17
CA GLN A 327 15.55 6.62 1.41
C GLN A 327 16.52 7.56 2.13
N PHE A 328 17.15 7.08 3.21
CA PHE A 328 18.08 7.90 3.99
C PHE A 328 19.36 8.20 3.19
N ALA A 329 19.86 7.25 2.41
CA ALA A 329 21.01 7.44 1.53
C ALA A 329 20.74 8.51 0.45
N VAL A 330 19.63 8.39 -0.30
CA VAL A 330 19.24 9.38 -1.32
C VAL A 330 19.03 10.75 -0.68
N ALA A 331 18.41 10.80 0.49
CA ALA A 331 18.15 12.06 1.16
C ALA A 331 19.42 12.69 1.75
N ALA A 332 20.49 11.91 1.96
CA ALA A 332 21.81 12.39 2.36
C ALA A 332 22.68 12.84 1.16
N ASP A 333 22.28 12.54 -0.07
CA ASP A 333 22.90 12.96 -1.32
C ASP A 333 22.23 14.25 -1.86
N PRO A 334 22.85 15.44 -1.74
CA PRO A 334 22.17 16.71 -2.05
C PRO A 334 21.71 16.84 -3.52
N PRO A 335 22.49 16.47 -4.55
CA PRO A 335 22.01 16.38 -5.93
C PRO A 335 20.77 15.51 -6.10
N ALA A 336 20.76 14.29 -5.56
CA ALA A 336 19.64 13.36 -5.71
C ALA A 336 18.39 13.85 -4.96
N ALA A 337 18.57 14.34 -3.72
CA ALA A 337 17.49 14.93 -2.93
C ALA A 337 16.89 16.16 -3.63
N THR A 338 17.73 17.03 -4.22
CA THR A 338 17.29 18.21 -4.95
C THR A 338 16.49 17.84 -6.20
N LYS A 339 16.97 16.85 -6.98
CA LYS A 339 16.26 16.37 -8.18
C LYS A 339 14.84 15.88 -7.83
N LEU A 340 14.69 15.13 -6.73
CA LEU A 340 13.39 14.65 -6.29
C LEU A 340 12.51 15.78 -5.73
N ALA A 341 13.07 16.67 -4.92
CA ALA A 341 12.38 17.85 -4.41
C ALA A 341 11.86 18.77 -5.55
N ALA A 342 12.65 18.91 -6.62
CA ALA A 342 12.28 19.67 -7.81
C ALA A 342 11.02 19.08 -8.48
N ALA A 343 10.91 17.76 -8.57
CA ALA A 343 9.73 17.09 -9.12
C ALA A 343 8.46 17.42 -8.31
N PHE A 344 8.52 17.38 -6.97
CA PHE A 344 7.39 17.73 -6.10
C PHE A 344 6.96 19.19 -6.29
N VAL A 345 7.91 20.13 -6.27
CA VAL A 345 7.64 21.57 -6.41
C VAL A 345 7.09 21.89 -7.81
N ALA A 346 7.68 21.34 -8.86
CA ALA A 346 7.21 21.54 -10.22
C ALA A 346 5.81 20.94 -10.44
N GLY A 347 5.53 19.77 -9.83
CA GLY A 347 4.21 19.14 -9.80
C GLY A 347 3.16 20.05 -9.15
N LYS A 348 3.46 20.56 -7.94
CA LYS A 348 2.62 21.54 -7.23
C LYS A 348 2.29 22.75 -8.09
N ILE A 349 3.30 23.44 -8.62
CA ILE A 349 3.13 24.70 -9.35
C ILE A 349 2.24 24.48 -10.58
N ARG A 350 2.41 23.35 -11.28
CA ARG A 350 1.55 22.98 -12.41
C ARG A 350 0.11 22.71 -11.99
N ASN A 351 -0.10 22.02 -10.87
CA ASN A 351 -1.44 21.78 -10.36
C ASN A 351 -2.12 23.06 -9.85
N CYS A 352 -1.38 23.99 -9.24
CA CYS A 352 -1.85 25.35 -8.93
C CYS A 352 -2.31 26.07 -10.19
N ARG A 353 -1.49 26.03 -11.25
CA ARG A 353 -1.82 26.63 -12.55
C ARG A 353 -3.08 26.02 -13.16
N THR A 354 -3.22 24.69 -13.12
CA THR A 354 -4.42 23.99 -13.60
C THR A 354 -5.67 24.40 -12.82
N LEU A 355 -5.58 24.50 -11.48
CA LEU A 355 -6.71 24.93 -10.66
C LEU A 355 -7.18 26.35 -11.02
N LEU A 356 -6.24 27.30 -11.12
CA LEU A 356 -6.56 28.68 -11.51
C LEU A 356 -7.20 28.72 -12.90
N ARG A 357 -6.59 28.05 -13.89
CA ARG A 357 -7.08 28.03 -15.27
C ARG A 357 -8.52 27.51 -15.38
N ARG A 358 -8.92 26.55 -14.53
CA ARG A 358 -10.25 25.93 -14.58
C ARG A 358 -11.33 26.73 -13.84
N ASN A 359 -10.97 27.61 -12.90
CA ASN A 359 -11.93 28.20 -11.97
C ASN A 359 -11.93 29.74 -11.98
N ALA A 360 -10.91 30.40 -12.52
CA ALA A 360 -10.88 31.86 -12.59
C ALA A 360 -11.93 32.39 -13.57
N SER A 361 -12.75 33.35 -13.11
CA SER A 361 -13.62 34.15 -13.97
C SER A 361 -12.86 35.29 -14.65
N ASP A 362 -11.85 35.81 -13.96
CA ASP A 362 -11.08 36.99 -14.36
C ASP A 362 -9.85 36.59 -15.19
N ASP A 363 -9.30 37.54 -15.94
CA ASP A 363 -8.07 37.30 -16.69
C ASP A 363 -6.87 37.10 -15.76
N VAL A 364 -6.47 35.84 -15.62
CA VAL A 364 -5.30 35.41 -14.85
C VAL A 364 -4.12 35.03 -15.75
N THR A 365 -4.12 35.41 -17.04
CA THR A 365 -3.11 34.98 -18.03
C THR A 365 -1.68 35.27 -17.60
N MET A 366 -1.41 36.47 -17.07
CA MET A 366 -0.08 36.81 -16.55
C MET A 366 0.38 35.88 -15.41
N THR A 367 -0.54 35.55 -14.50
CA THR A 367 -0.27 34.62 -13.40
C THR A 367 -0.04 33.20 -13.92
N LEU A 368 -0.83 32.74 -14.88
CA LEU A 368 -0.67 31.41 -15.49
C LEU A 368 0.67 31.25 -16.21
N ASN A 369 1.14 32.28 -16.91
CA ASN A 369 2.45 32.29 -17.56
C ASN A 369 3.58 32.29 -16.52
N ALA A 370 3.49 33.16 -15.51
CA ALA A 370 4.47 33.18 -14.43
C ALA A 370 4.58 31.84 -13.67
N LEU A 371 3.47 31.14 -13.46
CA LEU A 371 3.48 29.81 -12.85
C LEU A 371 4.08 28.76 -13.80
N ALA A 372 3.88 28.85 -15.12
CA ALA A 372 4.52 27.96 -16.08
C ALA A 372 6.04 28.13 -16.09
N ASP A 373 6.52 29.37 -16.06
CA ASP A 373 7.95 29.70 -15.98
C ASP A 373 8.55 29.22 -14.66
N ALA A 374 7.86 29.45 -13.54
CA ALA A 374 8.29 28.99 -12.22
C ALA A 374 8.39 27.45 -12.13
N ALA A 375 7.46 26.71 -12.76
CA ALA A 375 7.53 25.26 -12.81
C ALA A 375 8.76 24.77 -13.59
N THR A 376 9.09 25.42 -14.71
CA THR A 376 10.28 25.11 -15.52
C THR A 376 11.56 25.47 -14.77
N ALA A 377 11.57 26.60 -14.06
CA ALA A 377 12.69 27.00 -13.21
C ALA A 377 12.92 26.02 -12.05
N ALA A 378 11.85 25.51 -11.44
CA ALA A 378 11.94 24.51 -10.38
C ALA A 378 12.63 23.22 -10.86
N GLU A 379 12.31 22.73 -12.06
CA GLU A 379 12.95 21.53 -12.62
C GLU A 379 14.46 21.68 -12.86
N ARG A 380 14.92 22.92 -13.06
CA ARG A 380 16.33 23.25 -13.31
C ARG A 380 17.08 23.71 -12.06
N ALA A 381 16.42 23.73 -10.90
CA ALA A 381 17.04 24.23 -9.69
C ALA A 381 18.12 23.26 -9.17
N GLU A 382 19.28 23.81 -8.85
CA GLU A 382 20.45 23.03 -8.42
C GLU A 382 20.56 22.88 -6.89
N SER A 383 19.65 23.51 -6.13
CA SER A 383 19.64 23.41 -4.68
C SER A 383 18.25 23.58 -4.04
N VAL A 384 18.04 22.91 -2.90
CA VAL A 384 16.82 23.03 -2.09
C VAL A 384 16.49 24.48 -1.68
N PRO A 385 17.46 25.33 -1.24
CA PRO A 385 17.15 26.74 -0.94
C PRO A 385 16.59 27.51 -2.15
N THR A 386 17.13 27.28 -3.34
CA THR A 386 16.64 27.89 -4.59
C THR A 386 15.23 27.41 -4.89
N LEU A 387 14.97 26.09 -4.77
CA LEU A 387 13.63 25.51 -4.91
C LEU A 387 12.62 26.14 -3.95
N MET A 388 12.98 26.32 -2.68
CA MET A 388 12.10 26.97 -1.70
C MET A 388 11.80 28.43 -2.06
N GLY A 389 12.77 29.16 -2.63
CA GLY A 389 12.55 30.51 -3.14
C GLY A 389 11.55 30.55 -4.29
N ILE A 390 11.71 29.64 -5.27
CA ILE A 390 10.79 29.48 -6.41
C ILE A 390 9.38 29.12 -5.91
N GLU A 391 9.27 28.14 -5.02
CA GLU A 391 8.00 27.71 -4.42
C GLU A 391 7.31 28.86 -3.69
N GLY A 392 8.04 29.62 -2.87
CA GLY A 392 7.49 30.74 -2.10
C GLY A 392 6.95 31.86 -3.01
N MET A 393 7.69 32.22 -4.06
CA MET A 393 7.24 33.22 -5.04
C MET A 393 6.00 32.73 -5.82
N ALA A 394 6.01 31.47 -6.27
CA ALA A 394 4.89 30.87 -6.97
C ALA A 394 3.64 30.79 -6.07
N ALA A 395 3.81 30.39 -4.81
CA ALA A 395 2.74 30.33 -3.82
C ALA A 395 2.14 31.70 -3.53
N LYS A 396 2.96 32.75 -3.39
CA LYS A 396 2.48 34.13 -3.20
C LYS A 396 1.61 34.58 -4.37
N ARG A 397 2.05 34.37 -5.61
CA ARG A 397 1.28 34.71 -6.81
C ARG A 397 -0.01 33.88 -6.92
N TYR A 398 0.08 32.58 -6.65
CA TYR A 398 -1.06 31.68 -6.66
C TYR A 398 -2.13 32.10 -5.65
N PHE A 399 -1.76 32.32 -4.37
CA PHE A 399 -2.76 32.69 -3.34
C PHE A 399 -3.35 34.08 -3.54
N ALA A 400 -2.62 35.01 -4.16
CA ALA A 400 -3.19 36.29 -4.56
C ALA A 400 -4.33 36.10 -5.59
N ALA A 401 -4.13 35.25 -6.60
CA ALA A 401 -5.18 34.93 -7.58
C ALA A 401 -6.27 34.00 -6.99
N PHE A 402 -5.93 33.13 -6.04
CA PHE A 402 -6.87 32.20 -5.41
C PHE A 402 -7.99 32.91 -4.66
N GLY A 403 -7.71 34.07 -4.04
CA GLY A 403 -8.73 34.89 -3.38
C GLY A 403 -9.85 35.34 -4.32
N GLY A 404 -9.52 35.65 -5.58
CA GLY A 404 -10.49 36.01 -6.61
C GLY A 404 -11.37 34.86 -7.10
N LEU A 405 -11.12 33.62 -6.68
CA LEU A 405 -11.96 32.47 -7.05
C LEU A 405 -13.22 32.35 -6.16
N PHE A 406 -13.25 33.02 -5.01
CA PHE A 406 -14.39 32.97 -4.10
C PHE A 406 -15.48 33.94 -4.54
N LYS A 407 -16.72 33.46 -4.60
CA LYS A 407 -17.88 34.31 -4.95
C LYS A 407 -18.15 35.32 -3.85
N GLU A 408 -18.27 36.60 -4.18
CA GLU A 408 -18.50 37.69 -3.21
C GLU A 408 -19.72 37.45 -2.32
N ALA A 409 -20.81 36.89 -2.89
CA ALA A 409 -22.05 36.59 -2.18
C ALA A 409 -21.91 35.59 -1.00
N THR A 410 -20.76 34.91 -0.87
CA THR A 410 -20.51 33.94 0.19
C THR A 410 -20.14 34.59 1.53
N GLY A 411 -19.75 35.87 1.53
CA GLY A 411 -19.37 36.61 2.73
C GLY A 411 -18.00 36.20 3.32
N PHE A 412 -17.19 35.43 2.59
CA PHE A 412 -15.84 35.06 2.98
C PHE A 412 -14.80 35.97 2.30
N ILE A 413 -13.88 36.52 3.09
CA ILE A 413 -12.77 37.34 2.60
C ILE A 413 -11.47 36.54 2.78
N PHE A 414 -10.67 36.44 1.72
CA PHE A 414 -9.38 35.76 1.73
C PHE A 414 -8.28 36.70 1.21
N ASP A 415 -7.49 37.24 2.13
CA ASP A 415 -6.34 38.10 1.84
C ASP A 415 -5.02 37.31 2.01
N GLY A 416 -4.91 36.23 1.23
CA GLY A 416 -3.74 35.37 1.21
C GLY A 416 -3.65 34.35 2.36
N ARG A 417 -2.61 33.51 2.28
CA ARG A 417 -2.42 32.37 3.20
C ARG A 417 -1.78 32.80 4.51
N ASN A 418 -2.50 32.68 5.63
CA ASN A 418 -1.98 32.81 7.00
C ASN A 418 -2.12 31.48 7.77
N ARG A 419 -1.09 31.06 8.52
CA ARG A 419 -1.02 29.67 9.01
C ARG A 419 -1.26 29.51 10.51
N ARG A 420 -0.66 30.37 11.34
CA ARG A 420 -0.58 30.13 12.78
C ARG A 420 -0.59 31.43 13.58
N PRO A 421 -1.69 31.71 14.29
CA PRO A 421 -3.03 31.09 14.16
C PRO A 421 -3.75 31.54 12.88
N PRO A 422 -4.69 30.75 12.31
CA PRO A 422 -5.55 31.22 11.23
C PRO A 422 -6.39 32.41 11.68
N THR A 423 -6.37 33.51 10.92
CA THR A 423 -7.09 34.75 11.27
C THR A 423 -8.43 34.90 10.54
N ASP A 424 -8.72 34.01 9.59
CA ASP A 424 -9.97 33.98 8.84
C ASP A 424 -10.49 32.54 8.61
N PRO A 425 -11.78 32.37 8.27
CA PRO A 425 -12.38 31.06 8.06
C PRO A 425 -11.75 30.22 6.95
N VAL A 426 -11.36 30.83 5.83
CA VAL A 426 -10.79 30.11 4.67
C VAL A 426 -9.44 29.51 5.05
N ASN A 427 -8.59 30.28 5.74
CA ASN A 427 -7.33 29.79 6.28
C ASN A 427 -7.53 28.72 7.36
N ALA A 428 -8.62 28.75 8.13
CA ALA A 428 -8.97 27.68 9.07
C ALA A 428 -9.31 26.38 8.33
N ILE A 429 -10.11 26.44 7.25
CA ILE A 429 -10.43 25.28 6.39
C ILE A 429 -9.15 24.74 5.75
N LEU A 430 -8.36 25.59 5.07
CA LEU A 430 -7.12 25.16 4.39
C LEU A 430 -6.13 24.52 5.36
N SER A 431 -5.97 25.07 6.56
CA SER A 431 -5.07 24.51 7.57
C SER A 431 -5.52 23.14 8.04
N PHE A 432 -6.82 22.93 8.22
CA PHE A 432 -7.38 21.64 8.57
C PHE A 432 -7.23 20.63 7.43
N LEU A 433 -7.56 21.00 6.19
CA LEU A 433 -7.41 20.14 5.02
C LEU A 433 -5.95 19.76 4.75
N TYR A 434 -4.99 20.68 4.96
CA TYR A 434 -3.57 20.36 4.86
C TYR A 434 -3.11 19.37 5.93
N ALA A 435 -3.66 19.45 7.15
CA ALA A 435 -3.40 18.46 8.19
C ALA A 435 -4.00 17.09 7.83
N MET A 436 -5.21 17.06 7.25
CA MET A 436 -5.84 15.83 6.76
C MET A 436 -5.04 15.18 5.63
N LEU A 437 -4.61 15.98 4.63
CA LEU A 437 -3.76 15.51 3.55
C LEU A 437 -2.41 14.97 4.06
N ALA A 438 -1.77 15.69 4.99
CA ALA A 438 -0.55 15.22 5.62
C ALA A 438 -0.74 13.88 6.34
N LYS A 439 -1.90 13.67 7.00
CA LYS A 439 -2.25 12.37 7.59
C LYS A 439 -2.38 11.28 6.52
N GLU A 440 -3.15 11.51 5.45
CA GLU A 440 -3.34 10.50 4.40
C GLU A 440 -2.01 10.06 3.78
N LEU A 441 -1.10 11.02 3.53
CA LEU A 441 0.21 10.72 2.98
C LEU A 441 1.19 10.13 4.00
N THR A 442 1.01 10.41 5.30
CA THR A 442 1.76 9.72 6.36
C THR A 442 1.40 8.24 6.39
N VAL A 443 0.09 7.93 6.34
CA VAL A 443 -0.42 6.56 6.28
C VAL A 443 0.04 5.87 5.00
N ALA A 444 -0.10 6.51 3.84
CA ALA A 444 0.30 5.94 2.56
C ALA A 444 1.82 5.70 2.44
N ALA A 445 2.64 6.61 2.97
CA ALA A 445 4.09 6.45 3.02
C ALA A 445 4.48 5.25 3.87
N GLN A 446 3.91 5.13 5.09
CA GLN A 446 4.19 4.01 5.97
C GLN A 446 3.72 2.66 5.36
N ALA A 447 2.52 2.63 4.77
CA ALA A 447 2.00 1.45 4.08
C ALA A 447 2.79 1.06 2.83
N SER A 448 3.68 1.95 2.34
CA SER A 448 4.61 1.67 1.23
C SER A 448 6.03 1.37 1.72
N GLY A 449 6.24 1.25 3.03
CA GLY A 449 7.54 0.99 3.65
C GLY A 449 8.48 2.19 3.78
N LEU A 450 8.01 3.40 3.47
CA LEU A 450 8.78 4.64 3.61
C LEU A 450 8.73 5.15 5.05
N ASP A 451 9.78 5.83 5.50
CA ASP A 451 9.77 6.59 6.75
C ASP A 451 9.10 7.97 6.51
N PRO A 452 7.92 8.26 7.11
CA PRO A 452 7.22 9.52 6.85
C PRO A 452 7.95 10.76 7.39
N MET A 453 8.90 10.61 8.32
CA MET A 453 9.61 11.71 8.95
C MET A 453 10.77 12.23 8.10
N ARG A 454 11.30 11.41 7.19
CA ARG A 454 12.47 11.76 6.36
C ARG A 454 12.09 12.23 4.96
N GLY A 455 11.89 13.53 4.79
CA GLY A 455 11.67 14.19 3.49
C GLY A 455 12.96 14.53 2.72
N PHE A 456 12.79 15.04 1.51
CA PHE A 456 13.82 15.52 0.57
C PHE A 456 13.78 17.05 0.38
N LEU A 457 12.59 17.67 0.43
CA LEU A 457 12.41 19.13 0.33
C LEU A 457 12.36 19.76 1.73
N HIS A 458 11.49 19.26 2.60
CA HIS A 458 11.37 19.78 3.95
C HIS A 458 12.46 19.22 4.87
N VAL A 459 13.27 20.11 5.43
CA VAL A 459 14.27 19.75 6.44
C VAL A 459 13.59 19.02 7.61
N PRO A 460 14.13 17.87 8.05
CA PRO A 460 13.64 17.18 9.24
C PRO A 460 13.63 18.14 10.44
N ARG A 461 12.44 18.37 10.99
CA ARG A 461 12.26 19.04 12.29
C ARG A 461 11.58 18.06 13.23
N TYR A 462 11.93 18.10 14.51
CA TYR A 462 11.37 17.21 15.52
C TYR A 462 9.83 17.17 15.44
N GLY A 463 9.28 15.96 15.26
CA GLY A 463 7.84 15.70 15.23
C GLY A 463 7.10 16.09 13.94
N ARG A 464 7.79 16.43 12.84
CA ARG A 464 7.16 16.79 11.56
C ARG A 464 7.31 15.66 10.52
N PRO A 465 6.21 15.11 9.97
CA PRO A 465 6.26 14.09 8.92
C PRO A 465 6.69 14.73 7.60
N SER A 466 8.00 14.95 7.44
CA SER A 466 8.55 15.80 6.37
C SER A 466 8.33 15.18 4.99
N LEU A 467 8.42 13.86 4.86
CA LEU A 467 8.14 13.18 3.59
C LEU A 467 6.67 13.32 3.19
N ALA A 468 5.76 13.14 4.13
CA ALA A 468 4.32 13.28 3.85
C ALA A 468 4.00 14.70 3.37
N LEU A 469 4.72 15.71 3.86
CA LEU A 469 4.55 17.09 3.43
C LEU A 469 5.16 17.40 2.08
N ASP A 470 6.23 16.70 1.70
CA ASP A 470 6.81 16.76 0.36
C ASP A 470 5.85 16.18 -0.67
N LEU A 471 5.37 14.94 -0.44
CA LEU A 471 4.35 14.31 -1.29
C LEU A 471 3.07 15.16 -1.36
N ALA A 472 2.71 15.84 -0.27
CA ALA A 472 1.51 16.67 -0.22
C ALA A 472 1.56 17.86 -1.18
N GLU A 473 2.75 18.32 -1.58
CA GLU A 473 2.88 19.48 -2.46
C GLU A 473 2.14 19.25 -3.79
N GLU A 474 2.22 18.06 -4.38
CA GLU A 474 1.51 17.72 -5.62
C GLU A 474 -0.02 17.77 -5.48
N PHE A 475 -0.53 17.42 -4.30
CA PHE A 475 -1.95 17.20 -4.07
C PHE A 475 -2.67 18.37 -3.40
N ARG A 476 -1.95 19.34 -2.82
CA ARG A 476 -2.58 20.49 -2.16
C ARG A 476 -3.58 21.22 -3.05
N PRO A 477 -3.25 21.58 -4.32
CA PRO A 477 -4.21 22.25 -5.19
C PRO A 477 -5.38 21.35 -5.58
N LEU A 478 -5.11 20.06 -5.80
CA LEU A 478 -6.08 19.10 -6.33
C LEU A 478 -7.10 18.64 -5.30
N LEU A 479 -6.69 18.57 -4.03
CA LEU A 479 -7.50 18.05 -2.94
C LEU A 479 -7.90 19.17 -1.98
N ALA A 480 -6.94 19.73 -1.25
CA ALA A 480 -7.24 20.65 -0.17
C ALA A 480 -7.79 22.00 -0.67
N ASP A 481 -7.10 22.65 -1.61
CA ASP A 481 -7.53 23.96 -2.12
C ASP A 481 -8.84 23.82 -2.92
N SER A 482 -8.96 22.76 -3.73
CA SER A 482 -10.19 22.43 -4.47
C SER A 482 -11.38 22.20 -3.54
N VAL A 483 -11.21 21.50 -2.40
CA VAL A 483 -12.30 21.27 -1.43
C VAL A 483 -12.67 22.56 -0.72
N ALA A 484 -11.68 23.38 -0.31
CA ALA A 484 -11.95 24.67 0.32
C ALA A 484 -12.73 25.60 -0.61
N LEU A 485 -12.32 25.66 -1.89
CA LEU A 485 -13.01 26.44 -2.92
C LEU A 485 -14.45 25.97 -3.12
N SER A 486 -14.64 24.65 -3.29
CA SER A 486 -15.97 24.07 -3.48
C SER A 486 -16.89 24.36 -2.29
N LEU A 487 -16.45 24.07 -1.06
CA LEU A 487 -17.25 24.25 0.15
C LEU A 487 -17.78 25.67 0.33
N VAL A 488 -16.95 26.66 0.01
CA VAL A 488 -17.33 28.08 0.11
C VAL A 488 -18.26 28.47 -1.03
N ASN A 489 -17.93 28.11 -2.27
CA ASN A 489 -18.69 28.53 -3.46
C ASN A 489 -20.03 27.80 -3.63
N THR A 490 -20.21 26.62 -3.02
CA THR A 490 -21.50 25.90 -2.96
C THR A 490 -22.36 26.31 -1.77
N GLY A 491 -21.81 27.06 -0.80
CA GLY A 491 -22.51 27.47 0.42
C GLY A 491 -22.72 26.35 1.44
N GLU A 492 -22.05 25.21 1.28
CA GLU A 492 -22.04 24.11 2.27
C GLU A 492 -21.42 24.56 3.60
N ILE A 493 -20.53 25.55 3.54
CA ILE A 493 -19.97 26.23 4.72
C ILE A 493 -20.48 27.67 4.79
N LYS A 494 -20.88 28.09 5.99
CA LYS A 494 -21.40 29.43 6.30
C LYS A 494 -20.56 30.11 7.40
N PRO A 495 -20.62 31.45 7.54
CA PRO A 495 -19.93 32.17 8.61
C PRO A 495 -20.23 31.63 10.02
N GLU A 496 -21.46 31.14 10.25
CA GLU A 496 -21.93 30.54 11.50
C GLU A 496 -21.17 29.26 11.91
N HIS A 497 -20.51 28.61 10.96
CA HIS A 497 -19.69 27.42 11.20
C HIS A 497 -18.32 27.75 11.82
N PHE A 498 -18.07 29.02 12.14
CA PHE A 498 -16.82 29.48 12.72
C PHE A 498 -17.03 30.28 14.00
N VAL A 499 -16.08 30.13 14.91
CA VAL A 499 -15.99 30.92 16.15
C VAL A 499 -14.68 31.67 16.12
N ARG A 500 -14.77 33.00 16.13
CA ARG A 500 -13.60 33.87 16.31
C ARG A 500 -13.29 33.96 17.80
N ARG A 501 -12.07 33.61 18.18
CA ARG A 501 -11.51 33.82 19.52
C ARG A 501 -10.39 34.85 19.45
N SER A 502 -9.95 35.36 20.59
CA SER A 502 -8.88 36.37 20.70
C SER A 502 -7.59 36.01 19.95
N VAL A 503 -7.31 34.71 19.79
CA VAL A 503 -6.10 34.19 19.14
C VAL A 503 -6.39 33.69 17.71
N GLY A 504 -7.62 33.71 17.19
CA GLY A 504 -7.87 33.28 15.80
C GLY A 504 -9.21 32.58 15.58
N VAL A 505 -9.37 32.01 14.39
CA VAL A 505 -10.64 31.41 13.94
C VAL A 505 -10.60 29.89 14.08
N ASN A 506 -11.63 29.34 14.70
CA ASN A 506 -11.83 27.89 14.83
C ASN A 506 -13.16 27.46 14.21
N MET A 507 -13.22 26.24 13.70
CA MET A 507 -14.48 25.64 13.22
C MET A 507 -15.31 25.13 14.39
N THR A 508 -16.63 25.30 14.29
CA THR A 508 -17.60 24.61 15.16
C THR A 508 -17.60 23.10 14.84
N PRO A 509 -18.16 22.25 15.72
CA PRO A 509 -18.35 20.83 15.42
C PRO A 509 -19.14 20.59 14.11
N ALA A 510 -20.17 21.41 13.85
CA ALA A 510 -20.94 21.34 12.61
C ALA A 510 -20.08 21.69 11.38
N GLY A 511 -19.31 22.78 11.46
CA GLY A 511 -18.38 23.17 10.41
C GLY A 511 -17.33 22.11 10.10
N ARG A 512 -16.75 21.50 11.14
CA ARG A 512 -15.76 20.41 10.98
C ARG A 512 -16.36 19.19 10.30
N ARG A 513 -17.57 18.78 10.69
CA ARG A 513 -18.26 17.65 10.02
C ARG A 513 -18.49 17.94 8.54
N ALA A 514 -18.95 19.14 8.19
CA ALA A 514 -19.12 19.53 6.78
C ALA A 514 -17.80 19.47 5.99
N VAL A 515 -16.70 19.98 6.57
CA VAL A 515 -15.37 19.91 5.94
C VAL A 515 -14.89 18.46 5.78
N LEU A 516 -15.06 17.61 6.80
CA LEU A 516 -14.69 16.20 6.75
C LEU A 516 -15.51 15.44 5.69
N SER A 517 -16.82 15.66 5.63
CA SER A 517 -17.67 15.02 4.61
C SER A 517 -17.25 15.43 3.20
N ALA A 518 -16.96 16.71 2.95
CA ALA A 518 -16.50 17.14 1.64
C ALA A 518 -15.08 16.63 1.29
N TRP A 519 -14.21 16.51 2.29
CA TRP A 519 -12.88 15.91 2.15
C TRP A 519 -12.96 14.44 1.72
N GLU A 520 -13.78 13.64 2.41
CA GLU A 520 -13.97 12.23 2.08
C GLU A 520 -14.58 12.05 0.69
N ARG A 521 -15.62 12.81 0.34
CA ARG A 521 -16.19 12.80 -1.03
C ARG A 521 -15.15 13.13 -2.10
N ARG A 522 -14.22 14.06 -1.82
CA ARG A 522 -13.15 14.39 -2.76
C ARG A 522 -12.15 13.24 -2.91
N LEU A 523 -11.78 12.59 -1.82
CA LEU A 523 -10.86 11.44 -1.87
C LEU A 523 -11.46 10.24 -2.61
N GLU A 524 -12.78 10.07 -2.55
CA GLU A 524 -13.54 9.04 -3.28
C GLU A 524 -13.84 9.43 -4.73
N SER A 525 -13.65 10.69 -5.12
CA SER A 525 -13.86 11.08 -6.52
C SER A 525 -12.81 10.44 -7.43
N GLU A 526 -13.27 9.97 -8.59
CA GLU A 526 -12.45 9.30 -9.58
C GLU A 526 -11.68 10.29 -10.46
N VAL A 527 -10.49 9.87 -10.88
CA VAL A 527 -9.62 10.60 -11.80
C VAL A 527 -8.90 9.60 -12.70
N THR A 528 -8.85 9.92 -14.00
CA THR A 528 -8.02 9.17 -14.95
C THR A 528 -6.55 9.51 -14.71
N HIS A 529 -5.71 8.50 -14.45
CA HIS A 529 -4.29 8.73 -14.22
C HIS A 529 -3.65 9.30 -15.50
N PRO A 530 -3.00 10.48 -15.44
CA PRO A 530 -2.52 11.20 -16.63
C PRO A 530 -1.41 10.46 -17.39
N LEU A 531 -0.74 9.50 -16.75
CA LEU A 531 0.33 8.70 -17.36
C LEU A 531 -0.10 7.28 -17.72
N PHE A 532 -1.02 6.71 -16.95
CA PHE A 532 -1.37 5.29 -17.06
C PHE A 532 -2.71 5.07 -17.77
N GLY A 533 -3.56 6.10 -17.84
CA GLY A 533 -4.81 6.09 -18.59
C GLY A 533 -5.96 5.32 -17.94
N TYR A 534 -5.74 4.60 -16.84
CA TYR A 534 -6.82 3.98 -16.07
C TYR A 534 -7.39 4.94 -15.01
N THR A 535 -8.64 4.72 -14.63
CA THR A 535 -9.36 5.51 -13.63
C THR A 535 -9.17 4.92 -12.24
N LEU A 536 -8.95 5.79 -11.25
CA LEU A 536 -8.87 5.42 -9.84
C LEU A 536 -9.31 6.60 -8.97
N THR A 537 -9.63 6.33 -7.71
CA THR A 537 -9.91 7.40 -6.75
C THR A 537 -8.67 8.17 -6.35
N TYR A 538 -8.84 9.43 -5.94
CA TYR A 538 -7.72 10.21 -5.41
C TYR A 538 -7.05 9.53 -4.21
N ARG A 539 -7.81 8.86 -3.34
CA ARG A 539 -7.26 8.07 -2.23
C ARG A 539 -6.26 7.02 -2.75
N ARG A 540 -6.62 6.32 -3.82
CA ARG A 540 -5.75 5.34 -4.47
C ARG A 540 -4.55 5.99 -5.14
N VAL A 541 -4.71 7.19 -5.73
CA VAL A 541 -3.59 7.94 -6.33
C VAL A 541 -2.52 8.26 -5.28
N LEU A 542 -2.91 8.64 -4.05
CA LEU A 542 -1.95 8.92 -2.97
C LEU A 542 -1.05 7.71 -2.68
N LEU A 543 -1.65 6.51 -2.62
CA LEU A 543 -0.93 5.27 -2.40
C LEU A 543 -0.05 4.89 -3.59
N VAL A 544 -0.56 5.04 -4.82
CA VAL A 544 0.23 4.80 -6.05
C VAL A 544 1.45 5.72 -6.08
N GLN A 545 1.31 7.01 -5.75
CA GLN A 545 2.43 7.94 -5.72
C GLN A 545 3.47 7.60 -4.66
N ALA A 546 3.06 7.19 -3.46
CA ALA A 546 3.98 6.69 -2.43
C ALA A 546 4.74 5.44 -2.92
N ARG A 547 4.07 4.52 -3.61
CA ARG A 547 4.70 3.33 -4.20
C ARG A 547 5.67 3.68 -5.34
N LEU A 548 5.31 4.63 -6.22
CA LEU A 548 6.21 5.09 -7.29
C LEU A 548 7.48 5.74 -6.72
N LEU A 549 7.36 6.50 -5.62
CA LEU A 549 8.52 7.00 -4.90
C LEU A 549 9.39 5.85 -4.38
N ALA A 550 8.79 4.82 -3.78
CA ALA A 550 9.54 3.64 -3.32
C ALA A 550 10.28 2.94 -4.49
N ARG A 551 9.64 2.82 -5.67
CA ARG A 551 10.28 2.28 -6.88
C ARG A 551 11.47 3.11 -7.33
N LEU A 552 11.39 4.44 -7.28
CA LEU A 552 12.54 5.30 -7.60
C LEU A 552 13.69 5.06 -6.61
N LEU A 553 13.40 5.03 -5.31
CA LEU A 553 14.43 4.88 -4.26
C LEU A 553 15.12 3.51 -4.30
N LEU A 554 14.40 2.47 -4.75
CA LEU A 554 14.94 1.14 -5.01
C LEU A 554 15.66 1.03 -6.37
N GLY A 555 15.70 2.10 -7.17
CA GLY A 555 16.35 2.13 -8.48
C GLY A 555 15.59 1.40 -9.59
N GLU A 556 14.29 1.15 -9.41
CA GLU A 556 13.46 0.40 -10.36
C GLU A 556 12.94 1.25 -11.51
N ILE A 557 12.78 2.56 -11.28
CA ILE A 557 12.38 3.55 -12.28
C ILE A 557 13.40 4.71 -12.31
N PRO A 558 13.63 5.36 -13.46
CA PRO A 558 14.68 6.36 -13.60
C PRO A 558 14.35 7.71 -12.95
N ASP A 559 13.06 8.08 -12.91
CA ASP A 559 12.59 9.38 -12.45
C ASP A 559 11.25 9.24 -11.72
N TYR A 560 11.00 10.16 -10.77
CA TYR A 560 9.72 10.23 -10.07
C TYR A 560 8.70 11.06 -10.87
N PRO A 561 7.59 10.43 -11.33
CA PRO A 561 6.62 11.13 -12.15
C PRO A 561 5.53 11.80 -11.31
N ALA A 562 5.76 13.06 -10.93
CA ALA A 562 4.81 13.85 -10.15
C ALA A 562 3.39 13.84 -10.77
N PHE A 563 2.38 13.59 -9.94
CA PHE A 563 0.98 13.53 -10.35
C PHE A 563 0.46 14.90 -10.75
N ARG A 564 -0.09 15.01 -11.96
CA ARG A 564 -0.58 16.28 -12.52
C ARG A 564 -1.90 16.11 -13.24
N THR A 565 -2.86 16.97 -12.92
CA THR A 565 -4.10 17.04 -13.71
C THR A 565 -3.96 18.07 -14.83
N ARG A 566 -4.56 17.78 -15.98
CA ARG A 566 -4.51 18.65 -17.16
C ARG A 566 -5.69 19.60 -17.16
#